data_AF-A0A8X7VHN7-F1
#
_entry.id   AF-A0A8X7VHN7-F1
#
_cell.length_a   1.000
_cell.length_b   1.000
_cell.length_c   1.000
_cell.angle_alpha   90.00
_cell.angle_beta   90.00
_cell.angle_gamma   90.00
#
_symmetry.space_group_name_H-M   'P 1'
#
loop_
_entity.id
_entity.type
_entity.pdbx_description
1 polymer ?
#
loop_
_entity_poly.entity_id
_entity_poly.type
_entity_poly.pdbx_seq_one_letter_code
_entity_poly.pdbx_strand_id
1 'polypeptide(L)'
;MSLIDGMLGDCGSEVARLSKELESSQEALKRTEAVLQTIENAHVSQTSQLEVRIGDLERDLGKTGSSLLKVKKEKKHKSSEIRHLQQKIQNHEEMGARRSTETVDSRSDLFARLTRMAILFESLITVRKRDLAMAGIEGSLSELQLLRGNEAPSLDSEEARLLSCKGEWAVSKGDFNSILAGLKSECTIVPDSEGSEDQGQAVEDREAGADEAGSCGATKGGDGEAVPT
;
A
#
# COMPACT_ATOMS: atom_id res chain seq x y z
N MET A 1 2.98 -110.05 60.42
CA MET A 1 3.71 -108.77 60.52
C MET A 1 3.15 -107.98 61.69
N SER A 2 4.01 -107.26 62.43
CA SER A 2 3.59 -106.42 63.55
C SER A 2 2.99 -105.10 63.03
N LEU A 3 1.95 -104.57 63.68
CA LEU A 3 1.35 -103.26 63.37
C LEU A 3 2.41 -102.13 63.30
N ILE A 4 3.41 -102.22 64.17
CA ILE A 4 4.50 -101.24 64.28
C ILE A 4 5.39 -101.22 63.03
N ASP A 5 5.65 -102.39 62.45
CA ASP A 5 6.51 -102.55 61.26
C ASP A 5 5.85 -101.94 60.02
N GLY A 6 4.53 -102.11 59.87
CA GLY A 6 3.75 -101.47 58.81
C GLY A 6 3.78 -99.94 58.92
N MET A 7 3.54 -99.39 60.11
CA MET A 7 3.59 -97.95 60.33
C MET A 7 4.98 -97.34 60.04
N LEU A 8 6.05 -98.07 60.37
CA LEU A 8 7.42 -97.63 60.11
C LEU A 8 7.72 -97.62 58.60
N GLY A 9 7.25 -98.63 57.87
CA GLY A 9 7.37 -98.70 56.41
C GLY A 9 6.61 -97.59 55.67
N ASP A 10 5.40 -97.28 56.12
CA ASP A 10 4.60 -96.17 55.59
C ASP A 10 5.28 -94.83 55.86
N CYS A 11 5.79 -94.60 57.08
CA CYS A 11 6.57 -93.42 57.41
C CYS A 11 7.82 -93.29 56.54
N GLY A 12 8.56 -94.39 56.32
CA GLY A 12 9.75 -94.38 55.47
C GLY A 12 9.43 -94.03 54.01
N SER A 13 8.34 -94.57 53.48
CA SER A 13 7.87 -94.28 52.12
C SER A 13 7.43 -92.82 51.97
N GLU A 14 6.74 -92.29 52.97
CA GLU A 14 6.30 -90.89 52.99
C GLU A 14 7.48 -89.92 53.10
N VAL A 15 8.49 -90.23 53.93
CA VAL A 15 9.73 -89.44 54.01
C VAL A 15 10.46 -89.41 52.67
N ALA A 16 10.56 -90.55 51.99
CA ALA A 16 11.20 -90.62 50.67
C ALA A 16 10.42 -89.81 49.61
N ARG A 17 9.08 -89.86 49.64
CA ARG A 17 8.20 -89.07 48.78
C ARG A 17 8.39 -87.57 49.01
N LEU A 18 8.36 -87.13 50.26
CA LEU A 18 8.57 -85.73 50.66
C LEU A 18 9.96 -85.23 50.29
N SER A 19 11.00 -86.05 50.44
CA SER A 19 12.37 -85.67 50.09
C SER A 19 12.51 -85.39 48.59
N LYS A 20 11.88 -86.21 47.73
CA LYS A 20 11.82 -85.98 46.28
C LYS A 20 11.01 -84.74 45.91
N GLU A 21 9.88 -84.53 46.58
CA GLU A 21 9.04 -83.35 46.35
C GLU A 21 9.75 -82.06 46.76
N LEU A 22 10.52 -82.08 47.86
CA LEU A 22 11.36 -80.98 48.30
C LEU A 22 12.44 -80.65 47.25
N GLU A 23 13.15 -81.64 46.73
CA GLU A 23 14.16 -81.46 45.69
C GLU A 23 13.55 -80.86 44.41
N SER A 24 12.41 -81.40 43.96
CA SER A 24 11.65 -80.87 42.82
C SER A 24 11.22 -79.41 43.04
N SER A 25 10.72 -79.08 44.24
CA SER A 25 10.31 -77.72 44.59
C SER A 25 11.50 -76.75 44.62
N GLN A 26 12.67 -77.21 45.08
CA GLN A 26 13.89 -76.41 45.12
C GLN A 26 14.42 -76.13 43.71
N GLU A 27 14.36 -77.10 42.81
CA GLU A 27 14.69 -76.86 41.40
C GLU A 27 13.69 -75.91 40.72
N ALA A 28 12.39 -76.07 41.00
CA ALA A 28 11.36 -75.16 40.50
C ALA A 28 11.61 -73.73 40.98
N LEU A 29 11.96 -73.55 42.25
CA LEU A 29 12.32 -72.25 42.82
C LEU A 29 13.51 -71.62 42.08
N LYS A 30 14.58 -72.39 41.85
CA LYS A 30 15.76 -71.91 41.10
C LYS A 30 15.40 -71.49 39.68
N ARG A 31 14.50 -72.23 39.01
CA ARG A 31 14.01 -71.87 37.66
C ARG A 31 13.21 -70.57 37.71
N THR A 32 12.31 -70.40 38.68
CA THR A 32 11.53 -69.17 38.81
C THR A 32 12.38 -67.96 39.14
N GLU A 33 13.42 -68.13 39.98
CA GLU A 33 14.38 -67.07 40.31
C GLU A 33 15.17 -66.62 39.08
N ALA A 34 15.67 -67.57 38.27
CA ALA A 34 16.36 -67.24 37.02
C ALA A 34 15.47 -66.49 36.01
N VAL A 35 14.19 -66.87 35.92
CA VAL A 35 13.20 -66.17 35.08
C VAL A 35 12.96 -64.75 35.60
N LEU A 36 12.80 -64.56 36.91
CA LEU A 36 12.63 -63.24 37.52
C LEU A 36 13.84 -62.34 37.25
N GLN A 37 15.07 -62.84 37.39
CA GLN A 37 16.27 -62.07 37.09
C GLN A 37 16.31 -61.63 35.61
N THR A 38 15.88 -62.51 34.70
CA THR A 38 15.82 -62.20 33.26
C THR A 38 14.79 -61.09 32.98
N ILE A 39 13.62 -61.17 33.62
CA ILE A 39 12.55 -60.18 33.52
C ILE A 39 13.02 -58.83 34.08
N GLU A 40 13.66 -58.83 35.25
CA GLU A 40 14.20 -57.62 35.87
C GLU A 40 15.21 -56.93 34.95
N ASN A 41 16.18 -57.68 34.42
CA ASN A 41 17.18 -57.14 33.49
C ASN A 41 16.54 -56.58 32.21
N ALA A 42 15.50 -57.24 31.69
CA ALA A 42 14.76 -56.77 30.53
C ALA A 42 14.04 -55.44 30.84
N HIS A 43 13.41 -55.32 32.00
CA HIS A 43 12.76 -54.09 32.43
C HIS A 43 13.76 -52.95 32.65
N VAL A 44 14.90 -53.20 33.29
CA VAL A 44 15.96 -52.19 33.46
C VAL A 44 16.44 -51.66 32.10
N SER A 45 16.66 -52.56 31.14
CA SER A 45 17.04 -52.19 29.77
C SER A 45 15.96 -51.36 29.05
N GLN A 46 14.69 -51.79 29.15
CA GLN A 46 13.56 -51.06 28.56
C GLN A 46 13.38 -49.67 29.16
N THR A 47 13.46 -49.54 30.48
CA THR A 47 13.36 -48.26 31.19
C THR A 47 14.46 -47.31 30.75
N SER A 48 15.71 -47.81 30.67
CA SER A 48 16.85 -47.02 30.19
C SER A 48 16.66 -46.54 28.75
N GLN A 49 16.11 -47.40 27.87
CA GLN A 49 15.82 -47.04 26.49
C GLN A 49 14.72 -45.96 26.40
N LEU A 50 13.68 -46.07 27.21
CA LEU A 50 12.59 -45.10 27.24
C LEU A 50 13.07 -43.75 27.76
N GLU A 51 13.91 -43.72 28.80
CA GLU A 51 14.47 -42.49 29.35
C GLU A 51 15.29 -41.71 28.31
N VAL A 52 16.13 -42.41 27.53
CA VAL A 52 16.86 -41.80 26.41
C VAL A 52 15.89 -41.21 25.37
N ARG A 53 14.85 -41.95 24.98
CA ARG A 53 13.85 -41.47 24.00
C ARG A 53 13.08 -40.25 24.50
N ILE A 54 12.73 -40.21 25.79
CA ILE A 54 12.07 -39.05 26.40
C ILE A 54 12.98 -37.83 26.29
N GLY A 55 14.26 -37.96 26.66
CA GLY A 55 15.20 -36.84 26.57
C GLY A 55 15.42 -36.31 25.15
N ASP A 56 15.44 -37.19 24.14
CA ASP A 56 15.52 -36.77 22.73
C ASP A 56 14.27 -36.00 22.29
N LEU A 57 13.08 -36.49 22.65
CA LEU A 57 11.81 -35.83 22.35
C LEU A 57 11.69 -34.46 23.03
N GLU A 58 12.09 -34.34 24.29
CA GLU A 58 12.11 -33.06 25.02
C GLU A 58 13.00 -32.03 24.31
N ARG A 59 14.17 -32.46 23.85
CA ARG A 59 15.11 -31.60 23.12
C ARG A 59 14.53 -31.12 21.79
N ASP A 60 13.91 -32.02 21.03
CA ASP A 60 13.29 -31.69 19.74
C ASP A 60 12.06 -30.80 19.88
N LEU A 61 11.26 -31.02 20.93
CA LEU A 61 10.17 -30.12 21.30
C LEU A 61 10.71 -28.72 21.64
N GLY A 62 11.82 -28.65 22.39
CA GLY A 62 12.51 -27.39 22.68
C GLY A 62 12.97 -26.64 21.43
N LYS A 63 13.59 -27.34 20.47
CA LYS A 63 14.00 -26.77 19.17
C LYS A 63 12.78 -26.25 18.39
N THR A 64 11.73 -27.05 18.32
CA THR A 64 10.49 -26.72 17.60
C THR A 64 9.81 -25.50 18.21
N GLY A 65 9.69 -25.45 19.53
CA GLY A 65 9.14 -24.31 20.27
C GLY A 65 9.93 -23.02 20.02
N SER A 66 11.27 -23.09 20.00
CA SER A 66 12.14 -21.94 19.71
C SER A 66 11.95 -21.42 18.27
N SER A 67 11.94 -22.31 17.29
CA SER A 67 11.68 -21.96 15.87
C SER A 67 10.29 -21.34 15.69
N LEU A 68 9.27 -21.90 16.33
CA LEU A 68 7.91 -21.37 16.29
C LEU A 68 7.81 -19.95 16.87
N LEU A 69 8.53 -19.67 17.97
CA LEU A 69 8.57 -18.33 18.56
C LEU A 69 9.16 -17.30 17.58
N LYS A 70 10.23 -17.65 16.85
CA LYS A 70 10.82 -16.78 15.83
C LYS A 70 9.81 -16.47 14.71
N VAL A 71 9.19 -17.51 14.16
CA VAL A 71 8.15 -17.37 13.12
C VAL A 71 6.97 -16.51 13.61
N LYS A 72 6.53 -16.69 14.88
CA LYS A 72 5.45 -15.88 15.47
C LYS A 72 5.81 -14.39 15.52
N LYS A 73 7.06 -14.06 15.87
CA LYS A 73 7.54 -12.66 15.90
C LYS A 73 7.57 -12.06 14.50
N GLU A 74 8.12 -12.78 13.52
CA GLU A 74 8.14 -12.34 12.12
C GLU A 74 6.73 -12.15 11.54
N LYS A 75 5.81 -13.07 11.82
CA LYS A 75 4.40 -12.96 11.41
C LYS A 75 3.74 -11.71 11.99
N LYS A 76 4.01 -11.38 13.26
CA LYS A 76 3.49 -10.16 13.90
C LYS A 76 4.01 -8.91 13.20
N HIS A 77 5.31 -8.89 12.85
CA HIS A 77 5.91 -7.79 12.10
C HIS A 77 5.26 -7.63 10.71
N LYS A 78 5.21 -8.73 9.92
CA LYS A 78 4.57 -8.73 8.59
C LYS A 78 3.09 -8.32 8.64
N SER A 79 2.37 -8.74 9.67
CA SER A 79 0.96 -8.31 9.86
C SER A 79 0.84 -6.81 10.11
N SER A 80 1.80 -6.18 10.80
CA SER A 80 1.83 -4.73 10.99
C SER A 80 2.16 -4.00 9.69
N GLU A 81 3.09 -4.54 8.91
CA GLU A 81 3.47 -3.99 7.61
C GLU A 81 2.31 -4.05 6.61
N ILE A 82 1.59 -5.19 6.55
CA ILE A 82 0.37 -5.33 5.73
C ILE A 82 -0.65 -4.25 6.09
N ARG A 83 -0.89 -4.01 7.39
CA ARG A 83 -1.83 -2.96 7.83
C ARG A 83 -1.37 -1.58 7.39
N HIS A 84 -0.08 -1.28 7.52
CA HIS A 84 0.48 0.00 7.09
C HIS A 84 0.35 0.20 5.57
N LEU A 85 0.66 -0.83 4.78
CA LEU A 85 0.50 -0.80 3.33
C LEU A 85 -0.95 -0.64 2.91
N GLN A 86 -1.89 -1.34 3.56
CA GLN A 86 -3.32 -1.18 3.32
C GLN A 86 -3.77 0.27 3.56
N GLN A 87 -3.35 0.88 4.68
CA GLN A 87 -3.67 2.29 4.94
C GLN A 87 -3.07 3.22 3.89
N LYS A 88 -1.83 2.98 3.46
CA LYS A 88 -1.16 3.78 2.42
C LYS A 88 -1.90 3.70 1.08
N ILE A 89 -2.36 2.51 0.70
CA ILE A 89 -3.15 2.28 -0.50
C ILE A 89 -4.49 3.02 -0.40
N GLN A 90 -5.21 2.86 0.71
CA GLN A 90 -6.48 3.54 0.93
C GLN A 90 -6.34 5.07 0.83
N ASN A 91 -5.33 5.64 1.49
CA ASN A 91 -5.08 7.08 1.41
C ASN A 91 -4.79 7.54 -0.03
N HIS A 92 -4.09 6.72 -0.82
CA HIS A 92 -3.80 7.03 -2.22
C HIS A 92 -5.07 6.98 -3.10
N GLU A 93 -5.96 6.01 -2.87
CA GLU A 93 -7.25 5.91 -3.55
C GLU A 93 -8.15 7.11 -3.23
N GLU A 94 -8.25 7.51 -1.97
CA GLU A 94 -9.03 8.68 -1.54
C GLU A 94 -8.50 9.99 -2.13
N MET A 95 -7.17 10.17 -2.19
CA MET A 95 -6.55 11.31 -2.87
C MET A 95 -6.79 11.28 -4.39
N GLY A 96 -6.68 10.11 -5.02
CA GLY A 96 -6.95 9.93 -6.45
C GLY A 96 -8.41 10.23 -6.81
N ALA A 97 -9.36 9.83 -5.96
CA ALA A 97 -10.77 10.13 -6.13
C ALA A 97 -11.07 11.63 -6.02
N ARG A 98 -10.51 12.33 -5.02
CA ARG A 98 -10.66 13.79 -4.88
C ARG A 98 -10.09 14.56 -6.08
N ARG A 99 -8.87 14.21 -6.50
CA ARG A 99 -8.25 14.82 -7.68
C ARG A 99 -9.07 14.56 -8.95
N SER A 100 -9.66 13.36 -9.08
CA SER A 100 -10.55 13.04 -10.19
C SER A 100 -11.82 13.90 -10.17
N THR A 101 -12.46 14.10 -9.01
CA THR A 101 -13.63 14.98 -8.92
C THR A 101 -13.31 16.44 -9.23
N GLU A 102 -12.17 16.94 -8.76
CA GLU A 102 -11.72 18.32 -9.03
C GLU A 102 -11.43 18.54 -10.54
N THR A 103 -10.86 17.55 -11.23
CA THR A 103 -10.65 17.64 -12.70
C THR A 103 -11.93 17.55 -13.52
N VAL A 104 -12.97 16.87 -13.01
CA VAL A 104 -14.28 16.81 -13.69
C VAL A 104 -14.99 18.17 -13.57
N ASP A 105 -14.88 18.82 -12.42
CA ASP A 105 -15.46 20.15 -12.18
C ASP A 105 -14.81 21.21 -13.08
N SER A 106 -13.48 21.25 -13.17
CA SER A 106 -12.77 22.18 -14.07
C SER A 106 -13.07 21.94 -15.56
N ARG A 107 -13.26 20.69 -15.96
CA ARG A 107 -13.66 20.34 -17.33
C ARG A 107 -15.08 20.85 -17.66
N SER A 108 -15.98 20.82 -16.68
CA SER A 108 -17.35 21.32 -16.85
C SER A 108 -17.37 22.85 -17.00
N ASP A 109 -16.56 23.57 -16.23
CA ASP A 109 -16.43 25.04 -16.34
C ASP A 109 -15.85 25.45 -17.70
N LEU A 110 -14.80 24.75 -18.16
CA LEU A 110 -14.21 25.00 -19.48
C LEU A 110 -15.25 24.81 -20.60
N PHE A 111 -16.07 23.76 -20.52
CA PHE A 111 -17.12 23.50 -21.50
C PHE A 111 -18.21 24.58 -21.48
N ALA A 112 -18.58 25.06 -20.29
CA ALA A 112 -19.51 26.17 -20.14
C ALA A 112 -18.96 27.46 -20.76
N ARG A 113 -17.67 27.77 -20.56
CA ARG A 113 -16.98 28.91 -21.18
C ARG A 113 -16.94 28.79 -22.71
N LEU A 114 -16.62 27.61 -23.25
CA LEU A 114 -16.64 27.36 -24.69
C LEU A 114 -18.04 27.56 -25.30
N THR A 115 -19.08 27.12 -24.59
CA THR A 115 -20.48 27.30 -25.02
C THR A 115 -20.86 28.77 -25.03
N ARG A 116 -20.48 29.55 -24.00
CA ARG A 116 -20.68 31.01 -23.97
C ARG A 116 -19.99 31.70 -25.15
N MET A 117 -18.73 31.36 -25.44
CA MET A 117 -18.01 31.90 -26.59
C MET A 117 -18.69 31.57 -27.92
N ALA A 118 -19.19 30.36 -28.11
CA ALA A 118 -19.90 29.98 -29.34
C ALA A 118 -21.16 30.85 -29.56
N ILE A 119 -21.93 31.11 -28.51
CA ILE A 119 -23.11 31.99 -28.56
C ILE A 119 -22.71 33.43 -28.92
N LEU A 120 -21.62 33.93 -28.36
CA LEU A 120 -21.10 35.27 -28.68
C LEU A 120 -20.66 35.36 -30.14
N PHE A 121 -19.99 34.34 -30.69
CA PHE A 121 -19.61 34.32 -32.10
C PHE A 121 -20.81 34.29 -33.05
N GLU A 122 -21.85 33.52 -32.72
CA GLU A 122 -23.10 33.54 -33.50
C GLU A 122 -23.73 34.93 -33.49
N SER A 123 -23.82 35.56 -32.32
CA SER A 123 -24.30 36.94 -32.19
C SER A 123 -23.47 37.90 -33.05
N LEU A 124 -22.15 37.79 -33.00
CA LEU A 124 -21.23 38.62 -33.79
C LEU A 124 -21.44 38.46 -35.30
N ILE A 125 -21.60 37.22 -35.77
CA ILE A 125 -21.90 36.92 -37.17
C ILE A 125 -23.24 37.56 -37.56
N THR A 126 -24.26 37.51 -36.70
CA THR A 126 -25.55 38.14 -36.98
C THR A 126 -25.45 39.66 -37.10
N VAL A 127 -24.67 40.32 -36.23
CA VAL A 127 -24.41 41.76 -36.29
C VAL A 127 -23.69 42.10 -37.59
N ARG A 128 -22.60 41.40 -37.92
CA ARG A 128 -21.84 41.63 -39.15
C ARG A 128 -22.70 41.45 -40.42
N LYS A 129 -23.60 40.46 -40.45
CA LYS A 129 -24.55 40.27 -41.56
C LYS A 129 -25.52 41.45 -41.69
N ARG A 130 -26.02 41.98 -40.57
CA ARG A 130 -26.88 43.16 -40.55
C ARG A 130 -26.14 44.40 -41.06
N ASP A 131 -24.92 44.64 -40.58
CA ASP A 131 -24.11 45.78 -40.99
C ASP A 131 -23.80 45.75 -42.49
N LEU A 132 -23.49 44.57 -43.03
CA LEU A 132 -23.25 44.39 -44.46
C LEU A 132 -24.52 44.63 -45.29
N ALA A 133 -25.70 44.19 -44.82
CA ALA A 133 -26.97 44.47 -45.48
C ALA A 133 -27.31 45.97 -45.45
N MET A 134 -27.08 46.65 -44.33
CA MET A 134 -27.25 48.11 -44.20
C MET A 134 -26.35 48.86 -45.17
N ALA A 135 -25.06 48.50 -45.26
CA ALA A 135 -24.12 49.11 -46.21
C ALA A 135 -24.54 48.90 -47.67
N GLY A 136 -25.10 47.74 -48.01
CA GLY A 136 -25.64 47.47 -49.35
C GLY A 136 -26.88 48.30 -49.69
N ILE A 137 -27.77 48.52 -48.72
CA ILE A 137 -28.95 49.40 -48.89
C ILE A 137 -28.49 50.86 -49.03
N GLU A 138 -27.53 51.32 -48.24
CA GLU A 138 -27.01 52.69 -48.31
C GLU A 138 -26.26 52.97 -49.63
N GLY A 139 -25.48 52.01 -50.12
CA GLY A 139 -24.85 52.08 -51.44
C GLY A 139 -25.87 52.16 -52.58
N SER A 140 -26.89 51.30 -52.56
CA SER A 140 -27.95 51.32 -53.58
C SER A 140 -28.85 52.57 -53.50
N LEU A 141 -29.08 53.12 -52.30
CA LEU A 141 -29.83 54.38 -52.14
C LEU A 141 -29.05 55.59 -52.66
N SER A 142 -27.71 55.58 -52.53
CA SER A 142 -26.81 56.58 -53.11
C SER A 142 -26.80 56.50 -54.64
N GLU A 143 -26.76 55.29 -55.21
CA GLU A 143 -26.89 55.08 -56.66
C GLU A 143 -28.26 55.50 -57.20
N LEU A 144 -29.35 55.24 -56.46
CA LEU A 144 -30.71 55.66 -56.83
C LEU A 144 -30.90 57.19 -56.76
N GLN A 145 -30.21 57.89 -55.86
CA GLN A 145 -30.19 59.37 -55.85
C GLN A 145 -29.44 59.94 -57.06
N LEU A 146 -28.36 59.28 -57.50
CA LEU A 146 -27.61 59.67 -58.70
C LEU A 146 -28.45 59.49 -59.99
N LEU A 147 -29.30 58.46 -60.04
CA LEU A 147 -30.20 58.19 -61.17
C LEU A 147 -31.44 59.09 -61.18
N ARG A 148 -31.98 59.42 -60.00
CA ARG A 148 -33.14 60.31 -59.82
C ARG A 148 -32.65 61.76 -59.80
N GLY A 149 -32.26 62.29 -60.97
CA GLY A 149 -31.66 63.61 -61.21
C GLY A 149 -32.28 64.82 -60.51
N ASN A 150 -32.20 64.83 -59.19
CA ASN A 150 -32.34 65.99 -58.34
C ASN A 150 -30.96 66.61 -58.24
N GLU A 151 -30.94 67.90 -58.55
CA GLU A 151 -29.85 68.85 -58.45
C GLU A 151 -28.75 68.41 -57.47
N ALA A 152 -27.53 68.26 -58.00
CA ALA A 152 -26.36 67.83 -57.24
C ALA A 152 -26.24 68.66 -55.95
N PRO A 153 -26.26 68.02 -54.76
CA PRO A 153 -25.89 68.72 -53.54
C PRO A 153 -24.45 69.21 -53.71
N SER A 154 -24.19 70.48 -53.44
CA SER A 154 -22.82 70.99 -53.44
C SER A 154 -21.99 70.19 -52.44
N LEU A 155 -20.70 70.01 -52.74
CA LEU A 155 -19.75 69.21 -51.96
C LEU A 155 -19.80 69.54 -50.46
N ASP A 156 -20.00 70.82 -50.11
CA ASP A 156 -20.14 71.30 -48.73
C ASP A 156 -21.42 70.80 -48.01
N SER A 157 -22.53 70.60 -48.72
CA SER A 157 -23.80 70.11 -48.14
C SER A 157 -23.75 68.61 -47.87
N GLU A 158 -23.06 67.86 -48.72
CA GLU A 158 -22.86 66.41 -48.54
C GLU A 158 -21.83 66.16 -47.42
N GLU A 159 -20.77 66.97 -47.34
CA GLU A 159 -19.78 66.91 -46.27
C GLU A 159 -20.39 67.26 -44.90
N ALA A 160 -21.27 68.26 -44.81
CA ALA A 160 -22.00 68.58 -43.58
C ALA A 160 -22.96 67.45 -43.15
N ARG A 161 -23.65 66.80 -44.11
CA ARG A 161 -24.48 65.62 -43.84
C ARG A 161 -23.65 64.42 -43.37
N LEU A 162 -22.51 64.16 -44.01
CA LEU A 162 -21.60 63.08 -43.63
C LEU A 162 -20.95 63.34 -42.27
N LEU A 163 -20.60 64.59 -41.95
CA LEU A 163 -20.12 64.95 -40.60
C LEU A 163 -21.21 64.76 -39.54
N SER A 164 -22.46 65.11 -39.85
CA SER A 164 -23.60 64.87 -38.95
C SER A 164 -23.86 63.37 -38.76
N CYS A 165 -23.85 62.59 -39.84
CA CYS A 165 -24.04 61.14 -39.82
C CYS A 165 -22.88 60.42 -39.11
N LYS A 166 -21.64 60.89 -39.26
CA LYS A 166 -20.45 60.41 -38.54
C LYS A 166 -20.57 60.59 -37.02
N GLY A 167 -21.27 61.63 -36.57
CA GLY A 167 -21.60 61.84 -35.15
C GLY A 167 -22.58 60.79 -34.61
N GLU A 168 -23.56 60.36 -35.42
CA GLU A 168 -24.57 59.37 -35.04
C GLU A 168 -24.03 57.93 -35.09
N TRP A 169 -23.16 57.60 -36.05
CA TRP A 169 -22.48 56.29 -36.10
C TRP A 169 -21.46 56.10 -34.98
N ALA A 170 -20.92 57.19 -34.41
CA ALA A 170 -20.09 57.11 -33.22
C ALA A 170 -20.88 56.68 -31.97
N VAL A 171 -22.21 56.87 -31.95
CA VAL A 171 -23.10 56.48 -30.85
C VAL A 171 -23.59 55.03 -30.99
N SER A 172 -23.73 54.51 -32.22
CA SER A 172 -24.21 53.13 -32.49
C SER A 172 -23.09 52.14 -32.87
N LYS A 173 -21.81 52.52 -32.72
CA LYS A 173 -20.69 51.57 -32.78
C LYS A 173 -20.69 50.79 -31.47
N GLY A 174 -21.61 49.82 -31.37
CA GLY A 174 -21.67 48.87 -30.26
C GLY A 174 -20.25 48.44 -29.94
N ASP A 175 -19.86 48.67 -28.70
CA ASP A 175 -18.45 48.77 -28.30
C ASP A 175 -17.75 47.42 -28.51
N PHE A 176 -17.27 47.24 -29.73
CA PHE A 176 -16.52 46.08 -30.15
C PHE A 176 -15.28 45.92 -29.27
N ASN A 177 -14.73 47.02 -28.72
CA ASN A 177 -13.63 46.94 -27.78
C ASN A 177 -14.08 46.42 -26.41
N SER A 178 -15.30 46.73 -25.94
CA SER A 178 -15.88 46.09 -24.74
C SER A 178 -16.18 44.61 -24.96
N ILE A 179 -16.70 44.23 -26.13
CA ILE A 179 -16.94 42.81 -26.46
C ILE A 179 -15.60 42.06 -26.57
N LEU A 180 -14.61 42.65 -27.24
CA LEU A 180 -13.27 42.09 -27.38
C LEU A 180 -12.51 42.06 -26.04
N ALA A 181 -12.67 43.08 -25.20
CA ALA A 181 -12.09 43.12 -23.85
C ALA A 181 -12.75 42.07 -22.94
N GLY A 182 -14.07 41.91 -23.00
CA GLY A 182 -14.80 40.84 -22.31
C GLY A 182 -14.31 39.46 -22.72
N LEU A 183 -14.18 39.21 -24.04
CA LEU A 183 -13.65 37.97 -24.59
C LEU A 183 -12.19 37.72 -24.16
N LYS A 184 -11.38 38.78 -24.08
CA LYS A 184 -9.97 38.71 -23.69
C LYS A 184 -9.79 38.49 -22.18
N SER A 185 -10.65 39.06 -21.35
CA SER A 185 -10.68 38.78 -19.90
C SER A 185 -11.22 37.39 -19.59
N GLU A 186 -12.16 36.87 -20.38
CA GLU A 186 -12.65 35.50 -20.23
C GLU A 186 -11.71 34.44 -20.83
N CYS A 187 -10.67 34.82 -21.60
CA CYS A 187 -9.69 33.90 -22.19
C CYS A 187 -8.34 33.86 -21.46
N THR A 188 -8.19 34.55 -20.33
CA THR A 188 -6.98 34.39 -19.50
C THR A 188 -7.05 33.04 -18.80
N ILE A 189 -6.38 32.04 -19.36
CA ILE A 189 -6.06 30.80 -18.66
C ILE A 189 -5.03 31.19 -17.60
N VAL A 190 -5.41 31.17 -16.33
CA VAL A 190 -4.43 31.13 -15.24
C VAL A 190 -3.73 29.77 -15.38
N PRO A 191 -2.42 29.73 -15.64
CA PRO A 191 -1.70 28.48 -15.49
C PRO A 191 -1.65 28.19 -13.98
N ASP A 192 -2.24 27.07 -13.56
CA ASP A 192 -1.97 26.53 -12.23
C ASP A 192 -0.46 26.35 -12.10
N SER A 193 0.12 27.12 -11.20
CA SER A 193 1.54 27.08 -10.87
C SER A 193 1.79 25.85 -10.02
N GLU A 194 2.34 24.80 -10.63
CA GLU A 194 3.10 23.77 -9.93
C GLU A 194 4.56 23.78 -10.43
N GLY A 195 5.44 24.28 -9.56
CA GLY A 195 6.74 23.69 -9.22
C GLY A 195 7.84 23.63 -10.28
N SER A 196 8.87 24.47 -10.13
CA SER A 196 10.28 24.01 -10.09
C SER A 196 11.23 25.18 -9.77
N GLU A 197 11.80 25.18 -8.56
CA GLU A 197 13.09 25.83 -8.32
C GLU A 197 14.06 24.76 -7.84
N ASP A 198 14.73 24.18 -8.83
CA ASP A 198 16.00 23.50 -8.70
C ASP A 198 17.07 24.59 -8.51
N GLN A 199 17.63 24.73 -7.30
CA GLN A 199 18.86 25.49 -7.08
C GLN A 199 20.01 24.52 -6.82
N GLY A 200 20.60 24.03 -7.91
CA GLY A 200 21.99 23.62 -7.93
C GLY A 200 22.89 24.85 -8.00
N GLN A 201 23.59 25.16 -6.92
CA GLN A 201 24.79 26.01 -6.93
C GLN A 201 26.01 25.12 -6.70
N ALA A 202 26.89 25.07 -7.70
CA ALA A 202 28.24 24.53 -7.61
C ALA A 202 29.25 25.67 -7.47
N VAL A 203 30.48 25.30 -7.05
CA VAL A 203 31.74 26.08 -7.00
C VAL A 203 31.90 26.84 -5.66
N GLU A 204 32.92 26.65 -4.80
CA GLU A 204 34.30 26.16 -4.97
C GLU A 204 34.93 25.69 -3.63
N ASP A 205 35.78 24.67 -3.72
CA ASP A 205 37.07 24.38 -3.04
C ASP A 205 37.38 24.89 -1.62
N ARG A 206 37.70 23.92 -0.73
CA ARG A 206 38.98 23.95 0.01
C ARG A 206 39.44 22.57 0.49
N GLU A 207 40.66 22.24 0.09
CA GLU A 207 41.49 21.11 0.55
C GLU A 207 41.74 21.12 2.07
N ALA A 208 41.90 19.92 2.65
CA ALA A 208 43.17 19.43 3.20
C ALA A 208 42.94 18.44 4.35
N GLY A 209 43.64 17.31 4.32
CA GLY A 209 43.91 16.51 5.51
C GLY A 209 43.83 14.99 5.31
N ALA A 210 44.93 14.42 4.81
CA ALA A 210 45.21 12.99 4.86
C ALA A 210 45.61 12.52 6.28
N ASP A 211 45.28 11.27 6.62
CA ASP A 211 46.13 10.24 7.28
C ASP A 211 45.22 9.16 7.89
N GLU A 212 45.24 7.94 7.36
CA GLU A 212 46.08 6.79 7.76
C GLU A 212 45.57 6.04 9.01
N ALA A 213 45.19 4.78 8.75
CA ALA A 213 45.57 3.54 9.43
C ALA A 213 45.41 3.36 10.96
N GLY A 214 44.90 2.18 11.34
CA GLY A 214 45.14 1.53 12.64
C GLY A 214 43.84 1.17 13.38
N SER A 215 43.34 -0.07 13.31
CA SER A 215 43.76 -1.26 14.08
C SER A 215 43.07 -1.44 15.45
N CYS A 216 42.73 -2.70 15.69
CA CYS A 216 42.10 -3.41 16.81
C CYS A 216 42.17 -2.81 18.23
N GLY A 217 41.09 -3.05 18.99
CA GLY A 217 41.10 -2.98 20.45
C GLY A 217 39.92 -3.70 21.09
N ALA A 218 40.13 -4.94 21.52
CA ALA A 218 39.24 -5.68 22.42
C ALA A 218 39.34 -5.12 23.84
N THR A 219 38.23 -5.10 24.58
CA THR A 219 38.27 -5.13 26.06
C THR A 219 37.25 -6.11 26.62
N LYS A 220 37.76 -6.88 27.59
CA LYS A 220 37.13 -7.89 28.45
C LYS A 220 36.54 -7.23 29.70
N GLY A 221 35.59 -7.93 30.32
CA GLY A 221 35.30 -7.92 31.77
C GLY A 221 34.06 -7.11 32.15
N GLY A 222 33.17 -7.54 33.04
CA GLY A 222 33.11 -8.73 33.88
C GLY A 222 31.85 -8.70 34.76
N ASP A 223 31.39 -9.91 35.14
CA ASP A 223 30.73 -10.40 36.37
C ASP A 223 29.74 -9.54 37.18
N GLY A 224 28.66 -10.20 37.65
CA GLY A 224 27.80 -9.67 38.71
C GLY A 224 26.48 -10.41 38.92
N GLU A 225 26.55 -11.51 39.67
CA GLU A 225 25.50 -12.37 40.22
C GLU A 225 24.45 -11.66 41.12
N ALA A 226 23.19 -12.16 41.15
CA ALA A 226 22.35 -12.19 42.36
C ALA A 226 21.10 -13.06 42.15
N VAL A 227 21.08 -14.23 42.80
CA VAL A 227 19.89 -15.01 43.17
C VAL A 227 19.28 -14.40 44.44
N PRO A 228 17.95 -14.44 44.62
CA PRO A 228 17.40 -14.55 45.95
C PRO A 228 16.55 -15.83 46.11
N THR A 229 16.82 -16.45 47.26
CA THR A 229 16.13 -17.55 47.97
C THR A 229 14.61 -17.51 47.94
#